data_AF-A0A811PR38-F1
#
_entry.id   AF-A0A811PR38-F1
#
_cell.length_a   1.000
_cell.length_b   1.000
_cell.length_c   1.000
_cell.angle_alpha   90.00
_cell.angle_beta   90.00
_cell.angle_gamma   90.00
#
_symmetry.space_group_name_H-M   'P 1'
#
loop_
_entity.id
_entity.type
_entity.pdbx_description
1 polymer ?
#
loop_
_entity_poly.entity_id
_entity_poly.type
_entity_poly.pdbx_seq_one_letter_code
_entity_poly.pdbx_strand_id
1 'polypeptide(L)'
;MQTDENSKNPHWRAIGYSPSLADDEPAPAEPERHEKRPLDDGIVETTKENDASLPALLAEKGLTVADDAARNVSSVECDVVIVGSGCGGGVAAAVLIEKGNYFTARDYTAVEAPSMEQLYEGGGFVSTLSDTVLLLAGSTVGGGTAVNWSACIKTPDDVRGEWAREQGLPLFATDEYAAAMDKVFERLGVTAGCAEEGLQNKVLHKGCENLGYKVESVSRNSSEGHYCGSCGYGCRTGDKRGTDSTWLVDAVSRGAVILTGCKAEKLLLERTGTGGAGGRTKRCVGVVARSTNPAITRTLEVRARAAVSACGSLLTPVLLRRSGLSNRHIGKNLHLHPTALVWGYFPDTMPDLKDKMYDGGIITSLHKVEGVPGAPAGAILETPAMGLAGAGTQFPWVSGSDMKERMLRYGRTVHLFSMVRDLGSGTVYGERRVVYHLDATDRENMREGLRRGLRVLAAAGAAEIGTHRSDGQRFACRGATEATLEEFLDGVDVVRGPQSNAEAWSLCCTAHQMGSCRMGATARNGAVDARGESWEAENLYVCDGSVLPSAVGVNPMVTIQSVAYCLATGIAESLRRGSVPEKI
;
A
#
# COMPACT_ATOMS: atom_id res chain seq x y z
N MET A 1 20.93 13.31 -1.30
CA MET A 1 20.63 12.59 -2.55
C MET A 1 20.04 13.54 -3.60
N GLN A 2 20.61 14.74 -3.71
CA GLN A 2 20.23 15.65 -4.78
C GLN A 2 20.78 15.10 -6.08
N THR A 3 19.91 14.93 -7.07
CA THR A 3 20.34 14.83 -8.45
C THR A 3 20.44 16.22 -9.05
N ASP A 4 21.20 16.35 -10.13
CA ASP A 4 21.09 17.51 -11.00
C ASP A 4 19.75 17.51 -11.76
N GLU A 5 19.53 18.57 -12.54
CA GLU A 5 18.36 18.73 -13.42
C GLU A 5 18.17 17.57 -14.43
N ASN A 6 19.23 16.81 -14.71
CA ASN A 6 19.21 15.64 -15.59
C ASN A 6 19.06 14.33 -14.82
N SER A 7 18.68 14.39 -13.53
CA SER A 7 18.55 13.23 -12.66
C SER A 7 19.85 12.43 -12.46
N LYS A 8 21.02 13.05 -12.64
CA LYS A 8 22.34 12.44 -12.43
C LYS A 8 22.93 12.84 -11.09
N ASN A 9 23.75 11.96 -10.52
CA ASN A 9 24.53 12.26 -9.32
C ASN A 9 25.95 11.68 -9.48
N PRO A 10 27.01 12.50 -9.41
CA PRO A 10 28.38 12.06 -9.67
C PRO A 10 28.90 11.04 -8.63
N HIS A 11 28.29 10.97 -7.45
CA HIS A 11 28.69 10.02 -6.40
C HIS A 11 28.05 8.64 -6.57
N TRP A 12 27.00 8.49 -7.38
CA TRP A 12 26.36 7.19 -7.61
C TRP A 12 27.30 6.19 -8.29
N ARG A 13 28.14 6.67 -9.21
CA ARG A 13 29.18 5.87 -9.86
C ARG A 13 30.17 5.27 -8.84
N ALA A 14 30.51 6.02 -7.80
CA ALA A 14 31.47 5.59 -6.78
C ALA A 14 30.95 4.44 -5.90
N ILE A 15 29.63 4.30 -5.78
CA ILE A 15 28.97 3.23 -5.01
C ILE A 15 28.38 2.13 -5.92
N GLY A 16 28.66 2.19 -7.23
CA GLY A 16 28.08 1.26 -8.20
C GLY A 16 26.55 1.30 -8.26
N TYR A 17 25.94 2.44 -7.96
CA TYR A 17 24.50 2.66 -8.12
C TYR A 17 24.26 3.24 -9.51
N SER A 18 23.55 2.47 -10.34
CA SER A 18 23.13 2.91 -11.66
C SER A 18 21.75 2.32 -11.88
N PRO A 19 20.70 2.90 -11.25
CA PRO A 19 19.34 2.46 -11.52
C PRO A 19 19.12 2.56 -13.02
N SER A 20 18.33 1.66 -13.61
CA SER A 20 18.01 1.73 -15.04
C SER A 20 17.22 3.02 -15.34
N LEU A 21 17.97 4.10 -15.58
CA LEU A 21 17.55 5.29 -16.28
C LEU A 21 17.54 4.83 -17.73
N ALA A 22 16.38 4.39 -18.25
CA ALA A 22 16.29 3.65 -19.53
C ALA A 22 17.32 4.15 -20.54
N ASP A 23 18.18 3.22 -20.96
CA ASP A 23 19.01 3.23 -22.16
C ASP A 23 19.85 4.49 -22.44
N ASP A 24 21.09 4.25 -22.85
CA ASP A 24 21.95 5.24 -23.51
C ASP A 24 21.38 5.78 -24.84
N GLU A 25 20.13 5.51 -25.24
CA GLU A 25 19.46 6.26 -26.31
C GLU A 25 17.94 6.39 -26.04
N PRO A 26 17.34 7.58 -26.26
CA PRO A 26 15.91 7.64 -26.45
C PRO A 26 15.56 6.70 -27.61
N ALA A 27 14.52 5.88 -27.46
CA ALA A 27 13.91 5.23 -28.62
C ALA A 27 13.79 6.30 -29.73
N PRO A 28 14.22 6.01 -30.98
CA PRO A 28 14.25 7.01 -32.03
C PRO A 28 12.90 7.70 -32.02
N ALA A 29 12.92 9.04 -31.99
CA ALA A 29 11.73 9.87 -31.95
C ALA A 29 10.87 9.53 -33.16
N GLU A 30 10.01 8.52 -33.02
CA GLU A 30 8.84 8.41 -33.84
C GLU A 30 8.06 9.71 -33.59
N PRO A 31 7.62 10.40 -34.66
CA PRO A 31 6.95 11.67 -34.54
C PRO A 31 5.86 11.53 -33.49
N GLU A 32 5.81 12.45 -32.51
CA GLU A 32 4.86 12.50 -31.38
C GLU A 32 3.45 12.12 -31.82
N ARG A 33 3.19 10.82 -31.92
CA ARG A 33 1.85 10.29 -31.81
C ARG A 33 1.61 10.43 -30.33
N HIS A 34 0.75 11.37 -29.97
CA HIS A 34 0.07 11.36 -28.69
C HIS A 34 -0.65 10.01 -28.59
N GLU A 35 0.07 8.96 -28.21
CA GLU A 35 -0.53 7.70 -27.86
C GLU A 35 -1.36 7.96 -26.62
N LYS A 36 -2.66 7.74 -26.83
CA LYS A 36 -3.71 7.88 -25.85
C LYS A 36 -3.37 7.01 -24.63
N ARG A 37 -3.30 7.62 -23.45
CA ARG A 37 -3.11 6.90 -22.19
C ARG A 37 -4.37 6.09 -21.86
N PRO A 38 -4.24 4.99 -21.07
CA PRO A 38 -5.36 4.11 -20.75
C PRO A 38 -6.61 4.81 -20.19
N LEU A 39 -6.45 5.92 -19.45
CA LEU A 39 -7.56 6.62 -18.80
C LEU A 39 -7.97 7.94 -19.49
N ASP A 40 -7.37 8.32 -20.62
CA ASP A 40 -7.58 9.64 -21.27
C ASP A 40 -9.06 9.94 -21.59
N ASP A 41 -9.87 8.91 -21.82
CA ASP A 41 -11.30 9.07 -22.13
C ASP A 41 -12.12 9.57 -20.95
N GLY A 42 -11.76 9.26 -19.72
CA GLY A 42 -12.54 9.58 -18.52
C GLY A 42 -11.78 10.42 -17.51
N ILE A 43 -10.48 10.65 -17.69
CA ILE A 43 -9.69 11.40 -16.73
C ILE A 43 -9.82 12.92 -16.91
N VAL A 44 -9.83 13.62 -15.79
CA VAL A 44 -9.81 15.08 -15.69
C VAL A 44 -8.66 15.46 -14.75
N GLU A 45 -7.54 15.89 -15.34
CA GLU A 45 -6.34 16.30 -14.60
C GLU A 45 -6.45 17.75 -14.15
N THR A 46 -6.98 17.97 -12.94
CA THR A 46 -7.24 19.34 -12.45
C THR A 46 -5.99 20.23 -12.37
N THR A 47 -4.80 19.65 -12.37
CA THR A 47 -3.52 20.36 -12.46
C THR A 47 -3.31 21.10 -13.78
N LYS A 48 -4.05 20.73 -14.83
CA LYS A 48 -4.02 21.37 -16.16
C LYS A 48 -5.19 22.34 -16.38
N GLU A 49 -6.10 22.43 -15.42
CA GLU A 49 -7.35 23.18 -15.53
C GLU A 49 -7.36 24.44 -14.64
N ASN A 50 -8.39 25.28 -14.83
CA ASN A 50 -8.68 26.45 -14.00
C ASN A 50 -10.19 26.58 -13.78
N ASP A 51 -10.62 27.59 -13.02
CA ASP A 51 -12.05 27.81 -12.72
C ASP A 51 -12.95 27.97 -13.97
N ALA A 52 -12.40 28.41 -15.11
CA ALA A 52 -13.15 28.56 -16.35
C ALA A 52 -13.19 27.27 -17.18
N SER A 53 -12.08 26.52 -17.25
CA SER A 53 -11.99 25.32 -18.10
C SER A 53 -12.57 24.06 -17.45
N LEU A 54 -12.44 23.92 -16.12
CA LEU A 54 -12.86 22.71 -15.41
C LEU A 54 -14.35 22.38 -15.57
N PRO A 55 -15.30 23.34 -15.38
CA PRO A 55 -16.72 23.03 -15.55
C PRO A 55 -17.07 22.57 -16.97
N ALA A 56 -16.46 23.19 -17.98
CA ALA A 56 -16.68 22.83 -19.39
C ALA A 56 -16.17 21.41 -19.70
N LEU A 57 -14.97 21.07 -19.23
CA LEU A 57 -14.39 19.74 -19.41
C LEU A 57 -15.22 18.65 -18.71
N LEU A 58 -15.69 18.91 -17.48
CA LEU A 58 -16.56 17.97 -16.76
C LEU A 58 -17.88 17.74 -17.51
N ALA A 59 -18.46 18.79 -18.10
CA ALA A 59 -19.65 18.68 -18.93
C ALA A 59 -19.39 17.90 -20.23
N GLU A 60 -18.23 18.11 -20.87
CA GLU A 60 -17.80 17.33 -22.04
C GLU A 60 -17.66 15.83 -21.72
N LYS A 61 -17.20 15.50 -20.51
CA LYS A 61 -17.14 14.13 -20.00
C LYS A 61 -18.50 13.56 -19.57
N GLY A 62 -19.60 14.28 -19.81
CA GLY A 62 -20.97 13.80 -19.61
C GLY A 62 -21.53 14.02 -18.20
N LEU A 63 -20.88 14.84 -17.37
CA LEU A 63 -21.39 15.18 -16.03
C LEU A 63 -22.28 16.43 -16.07
N THR A 64 -23.32 16.43 -15.26
CA THR A 64 -24.12 17.65 -15.05
C THR A 64 -23.37 18.58 -14.11
N VAL A 65 -23.02 19.77 -14.58
CA VAL A 65 -22.28 20.78 -13.82
C VAL A 65 -23.10 22.05 -13.69
N ALA A 66 -23.14 22.63 -12.50
CA ALA A 66 -23.69 23.96 -12.25
C ALA A 66 -22.69 24.80 -11.46
N ASP A 67 -22.45 26.04 -11.91
CA ASP A 67 -21.62 27.00 -11.18
C ASP A 67 -22.50 27.89 -10.29
N ASP A 68 -22.19 27.92 -9.01
CA ASP A 68 -22.79 28.80 -8.01
C ASP A 68 -21.73 29.83 -7.59
N ALA A 69 -21.64 30.89 -8.38
CA ALA A 69 -20.69 31.96 -8.15
C ALA A 69 -20.88 32.66 -6.79
N ALA A 70 -22.11 32.68 -6.26
CA ALA A 70 -22.42 33.31 -4.98
C ALA A 70 -21.86 32.51 -3.79
N ARG A 71 -21.91 31.18 -3.85
CA ARG A 71 -21.29 30.30 -2.85
C ARG A 71 -19.81 29.96 -3.13
N ASN A 72 -19.27 30.41 -4.26
CA ASN A 72 -17.95 30.00 -4.76
C ASN A 72 -17.82 28.47 -4.91
N VAL A 73 -18.86 27.85 -5.47
CA VAL A 73 -19.02 26.40 -5.59
C VAL A 73 -19.29 26.03 -7.04
N SER A 74 -18.66 24.96 -7.53
CA SER A 74 -19.11 24.28 -8.75
C SER A 74 -19.66 22.91 -8.34
N SER A 75 -20.97 22.70 -8.54
CA SER A 75 -21.64 21.46 -8.21
C SER A 75 -21.67 20.50 -9.39
N VAL A 76 -21.43 19.23 -9.11
CA VAL A 76 -21.43 18.13 -10.09
C VAL A 76 -22.43 17.09 -9.64
N GLU A 77 -23.25 16.55 -10.55
CA GLU A 77 -24.18 15.45 -10.22
C GLU A 77 -23.75 14.13 -10.86
N CYS A 78 -23.88 13.04 -10.10
CA CYS A 78 -23.63 11.68 -10.56
C CYS A 78 -24.48 10.67 -9.77
N ASP A 79 -24.54 9.41 -10.22
CA ASP A 79 -25.20 8.35 -9.44
C ASP A 79 -24.41 7.97 -8.19
N VAL A 80 -23.09 7.78 -8.36
CA VAL A 80 -22.19 7.32 -7.30
C VAL A 80 -20.89 8.10 -7.37
N VAL A 81 -20.48 8.63 -6.22
CA VAL A 81 -19.16 9.24 -6.03
C VAL A 81 -18.27 8.35 -5.17
N ILE A 82 -17.03 8.14 -5.60
CA ILE A 82 -16.04 7.33 -4.89
C ILE A 82 -14.84 8.23 -4.59
N VAL A 83 -14.39 8.21 -3.34
CA VAL A 83 -13.25 9.01 -2.88
C VAL A 83 -12.04 8.11 -2.70
N GLY A 84 -11.04 8.27 -3.56
CA GLY A 84 -9.83 7.45 -3.62
C GLY A 84 -9.92 6.35 -4.69
N SER A 85 -8.86 6.20 -5.50
CA SER A 85 -8.81 5.29 -6.66
C SER A 85 -7.96 4.03 -6.43
N GLY A 86 -7.52 3.82 -5.18
CA GLY A 86 -6.65 2.70 -4.77
C GLY A 86 -7.28 1.31 -4.85
N CYS A 87 -6.75 0.35 -4.08
CA CYS A 87 -7.19 -1.06 -4.09
C CYS A 87 -8.72 -1.20 -4.07
N GLY A 88 -9.41 -0.51 -3.16
CA GLY A 88 -10.85 -0.68 -3.04
C GLY A 88 -11.65 0.20 -4.00
N GLY A 89 -11.32 1.49 -4.09
CA GLY A 89 -12.05 2.45 -4.93
C GLY A 89 -11.91 2.18 -6.42
N GLY A 90 -10.76 1.65 -6.86
CA GLY A 90 -10.57 1.23 -8.24
C GLY A 90 -11.48 0.08 -8.64
N VAL A 91 -11.72 -0.90 -7.75
CA VAL A 91 -12.60 -2.05 -8.00
C VAL A 91 -14.08 -1.63 -8.01
N ALA A 92 -14.48 -0.69 -7.15
CA ALA A 92 -15.86 -0.22 -7.05
C ALA A 92 -16.28 0.76 -8.19
N ALA A 93 -15.34 1.18 -9.03
CA ALA A 93 -15.32 2.45 -9.76
C ALA A 93 -16.59 2.89 -10.53
N ALA A 94 -16.98 4.15 -10.32
CA ALA A 94 -17.95 4.98 -11.05
C ALA A 94 -17.32 6.40 -11.20
N VAL A 95 -17.91 7.50 -10.71
CA VAL A 95 -17.22 8.80 -10.65
C VAL A 95 -16.23 8.83 -9.48
N LEU A 96 -14.97 9.16 -9.74
CA LEU A 96 -13.87 9.07 -8.77
C LEU A 96 -13.21 10.41 -8.50
N ILE A 97 -12.92 10.67 -7.23
CA ILE A 97 -12.10 11.79 -6.76
C ILE A 97 -10.79 11.22 -6.22
N GLU A 98 -9.68 11.54 -6.88
CA GLU A 98 -8.33 11.13 -6.50
C GLU A 98 -7.49 12.36 -6.12
N LYS A 99 -6.83 12.29 -4.96
CA LYS A 99 -5.95 13.36 -4.48
C LYS A 99 -4.64 13.38 -5.24
N GLY A 100 -4.10 12.21 -5.59
CA GLY A 100 -2.89 12.07 -6.36
C GLY A 100 -3.04 12.44 -7.83
N ASN A 101 -1.91 12.57 -8.52
CA ASN A 101 -1.85 12.74 -9.97
C ASN A 101 -1.84 11.40 -10.70
N TYR A 102 -2.12 11.43 -12.01
CA TYR A 102 -2.05 10.26 -12.88
C TYR A 102 -0.71 10.19 -13.60
N PHE A 103 -0.12 9.01 -13.56
CA PHE A 103 1.13 8.68 -14.22
C PHE A 103 0.97 7.38 -14.98
N THR A 104 1.78 7.21 -16.02
CA THR A 104 1.88 6.01 -16.84
C THR A 104 3.34 5.58 -16.95
N ALA A 105 3.58 4.44 -17.61
CA ALA A 105 4.92 3.87 -17.82
C ALA A 105 5.98 4.90 -18.28
N ARG A 106 5.59 5.82 -19.18
CA ARG A 106 6.47 6.89 -19.72
C ARG A 106 6.77 8.02 -18.74
N ASP A 107 5.91 8.23 -17.74
CA ASP A 107 6.06 9.32 -16.77
C ASP A 107 6.92 8.89 -15.57
N TYR A 108 7.00 7.58 -15.29
CA TYR A 108 7.74 7.05 -14.16
C TYR A 108 9.26 7.15 -14.32
N THR A 109 9.95 7.37 -13.20
CA THR A 109 11.41 7.38 -13.11
C THR A 109 11.90 6.32 -12.14
N ALA A 110 13.07 5.74 -12.41
CA ALA A 110 13.72 4.82 -11.46
C ALA A 110 14.43 5.58 -10.32
N VAL A 111 14.41 6.92 -10.37
CA VAL A 111 15.00 7.75 -9.33
C VAL A 111 14.03 7.88 -8.16
N GLU A 112 14.51 7.48 -7.00
CA GLU A 112 13.70 7.35 -5.78
C GLU A 112 13.09 8.67 -5.30
N ALA A 113 13.87 9.75 -5.19
CA ALA A 113 13.38 11.00 -4.60
C ALA A 113 12.16 11.63 -5.32
N PRO A 114 12.19 11.92 -6.63
CA PRO A 114 11.03 12.48 -7.33
C PRO A 114 9.85 11.49 -7.37
N SER A 115 10.12 10.18 -7.48
CA SER A 115 9.05 9.18 -7.46
C SER A 115 8.37 9.11 -6.10
N MET A 116 9.14 9.21 -5.01
CA MET A 116 8.60 9.28 -3.66
C MET A 116 7.76 10.53 -3.45
N GLU A 117 8.25 11.69 -3.89
CA GLU A 117 7.53 12.97 -3.80
C GLU A 117 6.18 12.91 -4.55
N GLN A 118 6.16 12.33 -5.74
CA GLN A 118 4.99 12.33 -6.61
C GLN A 118 3.97 11.24 -6.30
N LEU A 119 4.42 10.07 -5.84
CA LEU A 119 3.58 8.87 -5.79
C LEU A 119 3.16 8.47 -4.37
N TYR A 120 3.72 9.08 -3.32
CA TYR A 120 3.48 8.69 -1.93
C TYR A 120 2.92 9.81 -1.06
N GLU A 121 2.13 9.42 -0.06
CA GLU A 121 1.61 10.31 0.97
C GLU A 121 2.76 11.01 1.72
N GLY A 122 2.73 12.34 1.76
CA GLY A 122 3.78 13.10 2.43
C GLY A 122 5.14 13.06 1.73
N GLY A 123 5.21 12.55 0.49
CA GLY A 123 6.43 12.48 -0.31
C GLY A 123 7.39 11.37 0.10
N GLY A 124 6.91 10.33 0.79
CA GLY A 124 7.71 9.19 1.23
C GLY A 124 7.24 8.62 2.57
N PHE A 125 8.19 8.33 3.47
CA PHE A 125 7.87 7.79 4.79
C PHE A 125 7.21 8.82 5.70
N VAL A 126 6.14 8.40 6.38
CA VAL A 126 5.48 9.15 7.45
C VAL A 126 5.58 8.33 8.74
N SER A 127 5.94 8.96 9.85
CA SER A 127 6.11 8.25 11.14
C SER A 127 4.81 8.16 11.95
N THR A 128 4.69 7.12 12.79
CA THR A 128 3.76 7.15 13.93
C THR A 128 4.19 8.18 14.95
N LEU A 129 3.27 8.67 15.80
CA LEU A 129 3.58 9.70 16.81
C LEU A 129 4.65 9.25 17.84
N SER A 130 4.87 7.95 17.99
CA SER A 130 5.86 7.34 18.86
C SER A 130 7.20 7.04 18.17
N ASP A 131 7.37 7.46 16.92
CA ASP A 131 8.52 7.15 16.05
C ASP A 131 8.91 5.67 16.03
N THR A 132 7.91 4.80 16.09
CA THR A 132 8.13 3.35 16.17
C THR A 132 7.98 2.68 14.81
N VAL A 133 7.05 3.17 13.99
CA VAL A 133 6.75 2.58 12.68
C VAL A 133 6.75 3.67 11.61
N LEU A 134 7.54 3.47 10.58
CA LEU A 134 7.50 4.25 9.34
C LEU A 134 6.42 3.68 8.42
N LEU A 135 5.49 4.53 8.03
CA LEU A 135 4.35 4.23 7.18
C LEU A 135 4.63 4.70 5.76
N LEU A 136 4.33 3.84 4.79
CA LEU A 136 4.38 4.15 3.38
C LEU A 136 3.00 3.91 2.74
N ALA A 137 2.44 4.91 2.07
CA ALA A 137 1.12 4.83 1.44
C ALA A 137 1.12 5.57 0.11
N GLY A 138 0.56 4.96 -0.95
CA GLY A 138 0.50 5.58 -2.27
C GLY A 138 -0.52 6.73 -2.34
N SER A 139 -0.18 7.79 -3.03
CA SER A 139 -1.00 8.99 -3.29
C SER A 139 -0.92 9.36 -4.79
N THR A 140 -1.42 8.47 -5.64
CA THR A 140 -1.49 8.58 -7.11
C THR A 140 -2.76 7.88 -7.60
N VAL A 141 -3.16 8.08 -8.86
CA VAL A 141 -4.21 7.25 -9.47
C VAL A 141 -3.78 5.77 -9.41
N GLY A 142 -4.66 4.94 -8.85
CA GLY A 142 -4.36 3.54 -8.52
C GLY A 142 -3.85 3.33 -7.09
N GLY A 143 -3.56 4.41 -6.37
CA GLY A 143 -3.12 4.42 -4.97
C GLY A 143 -1.94 3.48 -4.73
N GLY A 144 -1.99 2.73 -3.61
CA GLY A 144 -0.97 1.74 -3.30
C GLY A 144 -0.81 0.62 -4.34
N THR A 145 -1.80 0.36 -5.21
CA THR A 145 -1.64 -0.66 -6.25
C THR A 145 -0.72 -0.25 -7.38
N ALA A 146 -0.54 1.05 -7.63
CA ALA A 146 0.38 1.54 -8.64
C ALA A 146 1.85 1.37 -8.20
N VAL A 147 2.12 1.42 -6.89
CA VAL A 147 3.48 1.49 -6.33
C VAL A 147 3.87 0.32 -5.42
N ASN A 148 3.01 -0.69 -5.25
CA ASN A 148 3.38 -1.86 -4.45
C ASN A 148 4.39 -2.78 -5.18
N TRP A 149 4.88 -3.76 -4.44
CA TRP A 149 5.95 -4.67 -4.87
C TRP A 149 5.45 -5.92 -5.62
N SER A 150 4.26 -5.83 -6.20
CA SER A 150 3.62 -6.84 -7.07
C SER A 150 3.13 -8.14 -6.42
N ALA A 151 3.46 -8.42 -5.16
CA ALA A 151 3.04 -9.65 -4.47
C ALA A 151 1.51 -9.81 -4.45
N CYS A 152 1.04 -10.98 -4.85
CA CYS A 152 -0.36 -11.37 -4.94
C CYS A 152 -0.58 -12.68 -4.20
N ILE A 153 -1.12 -12.59 -2.97
CA ILE A 153 -1.44 -13.75 -2.14
C ILE A 153 -2.93 -13.69 -1.78
N LYS A 154 -3.65 -14.80 -1.96
CA LYS A 154 -5.07 -14.89 -1.58
C LYS A 154 -5.24 -14.81 -0.06
N THR A 155 -6.41 -14.38 0.38
CA THR A 155 -6.76 -14.36 1.80
C THR A 155 -6.62 -15.78 2.38
N PRO A 156 -5.77 -15.99 3.40
CA PRO A 156 -5.56 -17.31 3.98
C PRO A 156 -6.85 -17.92 4.55
N ASP A 157 -7.02 -19.24 4.44
CA ASP A 157 -8.26 -19.92 4.85
C ASP A 157 -8.50 -19.89 6.36
N ASP A 158 -7.44 -19.90 7.17
CA ASP A 158 -7.52 -19.70 8.61
C ASP A 158 -8.06 -18.30 8.96
N VAL A 159 -7.57 -17.26 8.28
CA VAL A 159 -8.06 -15.88 8.42
C VAL A 159 -9.51 -15.75 7.97
N ARG A 160 -9.89 -16.38 6.84
CA ARG A 160 -11.29 -16.43 6.38
C ARG A 160 -12.18 -17.10 7.43
N GLY A 161 -11.72 -18.22 7.98
CA GLY A 161 -12.42 -18.97 9.02
C GLY A 161 -12.57 -18.20 10.33
N GLU A 162 -11.55 -17.43 10.73
CA GLU A 162 -11.58 -16.51 11.88
C GLU A 162 -12.63 -15.41 11.65
N TRP A 163 -12.56 -14.69 10.52
CA TRP A 163 -13.49 -13.60 10.23
C TRP A 163 -14.94 -14.08 10.12
N ALA A 164 -15.16 -15.24 9.51
CA ALA A 164 -16.49 -15.80 9.38
C ALA A 164 -17.09 -16.22 10.73
N ARG A 165 -16.34 -16.99 11.53
CA ARG A 165 -16.87 -17.62 12.75
C ARG A 165 -16.76 -16.72 13.98
N GLU A 166 -15.61 -16.11 14.20
CA GLU A 166 -15.31 -15.38 15.43
C GLU A 166 -15.79 -13.94 15.37
N GLN A 167 -15.71 -13.31 14.18
CA GLN A 167 -16.17 -11.94 13.97
C GLN A 167 -17.62 -11.85 13.45
N GLY A 168 -18.24 -13.00 13.16
CA GLY A 168 -19.64 -13.10 12.72
C GLY A 168 -19.88 -12.54 11.33
N LEU A 169 -18.94 -12.73 10.40
CA LEU A 169 -18.97 -12.17 9.03
C LEU A 169 -19.02 -13.31 8.01
N PRO A 170 -20.18 -13.98 7.81
CA PRO A 170 -20.27 -15.23 7.06
C PRO A 170 -19.80 -15.14 5.61
N LEU A 171 -19.81 -13.94 5.01
CA LEU A 171 -19.29 -13.66 3.67
C LEU A 171 -17.92 -14.32 3.42
N PHE A 172 -17.00 -14.28 4.38
CA PHE A 172 -15.64 -14.77 4.16
C PHE A 172 -15.54 -16.30 4.00
N ALA A 173 -16.56 -17.03 4.44
CA ALA A 173 -16.67 -18.48 4.29
C ALA A 173 -17.46 -18.90 3.04
N THR A 174 -17.99 -17.97 2.24
CA THR A 174 -18.79 -18.32 1.07
C THR A 174 -17.94 -18.59 -0.17
N ASP A 175 -18.52 -19.35 -1.11
CA ASP A 175 -17.98 -19.54 -2.46
C ASP A 175 -17.97 -18.22 -3.25
N GLU A 176 -18.88 -17.29 -2.94
CA GLU A 176 -18.90 -15.95 -3.54
C GLU A 176 -17.60 -15.19 -3.25
N TYR A 177 -17.11 -15.23 -2.00
CA TYR A 177 -15.84 -14.57 -1.66
C TYR A 177 -14.64 -15.29 -2.30
N ALA A 178 -14.66 -16.61 -2.41
CA ALA A 178 -13.63 -17.36 -3.13
C ALA A 178 -13.59 -16.97 -4.63
N ALA A 179 -14.76 -16.91 -5.27
CA ALA A 179 -14.89 -16.48 -6.66
C ALA A 179 -14.46 -15.02 -6.87
N ALA A 180 -14.68 -14.14 -5.88
CA ALA A 180 -14.19 -12.77 -5.93
C ALA A 180 -12.65 -12.72 -5.95
N MET A 181 -11.96 -13.55 -5.14
CA MET A 181 -10.50 -13.67 -5.19
C MET A 181 -10.01 -14.15 -6.56
N ASP A 182 -10.71 -15.11 -7.17
CA ASP A 182 -10.39 -15.61 -8.51
C ASP A 182 -10.56 -14.52 -9.58
N LYS A 183 -11.65 -13.74 -9.51
CA LYS A 183 -11.90 -12.60 -10.40
C LYS A 183 -10.83 -11.52 -10.27
N VAL A 184 -10.36 -11.25 -9.06
CA VAL A 184 -9.25 -10.33 -8.82
C VAL A 184 -7.95 -10.86 -9.44
N PHE A 185 -7.64 -12.14 -9.25
CA PHE A 185 -6.46 -12.77 -9.86
C PHE A 185 -6.50 -12.68 -11.40
N GLU A 186 -7.65 -13.03 -11.99
CA GLU A 186 -7.88 -12.93 -13.43
C GLU A 186 -7.69 -11.50 -13.93
N ARG A 187 -8.33 -10.51 -13.28
CA ARG A 187 -8.33 -9.13 -13.74
C ARG A 187 -6.97 -8.45 -13.63
N LEU A 188 -6.21 -8.76 -12.57
CA LEU A 188 -4.84 -8.29 -12.37
C LEU A 188 -3.83 -9.04 -13.25
N GLY A 189 -4.24 -10.11 -13.95
CA GLY A 189 -3.34 -10.94 -14.75
C GLY A 189 -2.24 -11.57 -13.91
N VAL A 190 -2.60 -12.09 -12.73
CA VAL A 190 -1.63 -12.66 -11.80
C VAL A 190 -0.94 -13.88 -12.41
N THR A 191 0.39 -13.88 -12.39
CA THR A 191 1.23 -15.00 -12.82
C THR A 191 1.89 -15.67 -11.62
N ALA A 192 2.02 -16.99 -11.67
CA ALA A 192 2.74 -17.76 -10.64
C ALA A 192 4.23 -17.94 -10.98
N GLY A 193 4.60 -17.79 -12.26
CA GLY A 193 5.97 -17.96 -12.73
C GLY A 193 6.87 -16.75 -12.46
N CYS A 194 8.16 -17.02 -12.33
CA CYS A 194 9.23 -16.05 -12.31
C CYS A 194 10.38 -16.56 -13.17
N ALA A 195 10.61 -15.94 -14.33
CA ALA A 195 11.65 -16.38 -15.26
C ALA A 195 13.05 -16.14 -14.68
N GLU A 196 13.24 -15.03 -13.97
CA GLU A 196 14.50 -14.67 -13.33
C GLU A 196 14.27 -13.89 -12.03
N GLU A 197 14.92 -14.32 -10.95
CA GLU A 197 14.88 -13.66 -9.64
C GLU A 197 15.99 -12.61 -9.49
N GLY A 198 15.72 -11.57 -8.70
CA GLY A 198 16.74 -10.61 -8.27
C GLY A 198 17.66 -11.16 -7.18
N LEU A 199 18.77 -10.47 -6.91
CA LEU A 199 19.80 -10.90 -5.95
C LEU A 199 19.21 -11.31 -4.58
N GLN A 200 18.31 -10.50 -4.03
CA GLN A 200 17.79 -10.71 -2.68
C GLN A 200 16.98 -12.01 -2.58
N ASN A 201 16.15 -12.31 -3.59
CA ASN A 201 15.35 -13.53 -3.64
C ASN A 201 16.24 -14.77 -3.86
N LYS A 202 17.26 -14.68 -4.74
CA LYS A 202 18.28 -15.73 -4.90
C LYS A 202 18.98 -16.06 -3.58
N VAL A 203 19.30 -15.04 -2.77
CA VAL A 203 19.91 -15.21 -1.44
C VAL A 203 18.95 -15.85 -0.44
N LEU A 204 17.69 -15.42 -0.40
CA LEU A 204 16.66 -16.05 0.43
C LEU A 204 16.53 -17.53 0.08
N HIS A 205 16.39 -17.85 -1.20
CA HIS A 205 16.28 -19.22 -1.70
C HIS A 205 17.48 -20.08 -1.29
N LYS A 206 18.69 -19.65 -1.67
CA LYS A 206 19.94 -20.36 -1.38
C LYS A 206 20.15 -20.58 0.13
N GLY A 207 19.90 -19.56 0.95
CA GLY A 207 20.05 -19.64 2.39
C GLY A 207 19.07 -20.61 3.03
N CYS A 208 17.81 -20.59 2.59
CA CYS A 208 16.80 -21.55 3.04
C CYS A 208 17.11 -22.98 2.58
N GLU A 209 17.51 -23.19 1.32
CA GLU A 209 17.91 -24.51 0.81
C GLU A 209 19.05 -25.13 1.61
N ASN A 210 20.09 -24.34 1.89
CA ASN A 210 21.25 -24.79 2.67
C ASN A 210 20.88 -25.18 4.12
N LEU A 211 19.78 -24.64 4.65
CA LEU A 211 19.28 -24.93 6.00
C LEU A 211 18.13 -25.96 6.01
N GLY A 212 17.69 -26.44 4.84
CA GLY A 212 16.54 -27.33 4.74
C GLY A 212 15.19 -26.65 5.03
N TYR A 213 15.11 -25.33 4.91
CA TYR A 213 13.88 -24.56 5.09
C TYR A 213 13.04 -24.52 3.82
N LYS A 214 11.72 -24.57 3.97
CA LYS A 214 10.79 -24.46 2.84
C LYS A 214 10.71 -23.02 2.34
N VAL A 215 10.88 -22.83 1.04
CA VAL A 215 10.62 -21.57 0.33
C VAL A 215 9.36 -21.73 -0.51
N GLU A 216 8.50 -20.72 -0.52
CA GLU A 216 7.31 -20.66 -1.35
C GLU A 216 7.45 -19.55 -2.39
N SER A 217 7.09 -19.83 -3.64
CA SER A 217 7.02 -18.80 -4.69
C SER A 217 5.82 -17.88 -4.45
N VAL A 218 6.01 -16.58 -4.74
CA VAL A 218 4.96 -15.56 -4.61
C VAL A 218 4.47 -15.17 -5.99
N SER A 219 3.16 -15.28 -6.20
CA SER A 219 2.53 -14.85 -7.45
C SER A 219 2.55 -13.33 -7.60
N ARG A 220 2.58 -12.83 -8.84
CA ARG A 220 2.77 -11.40 -9.14
C ARG A 220 1.76 -10.88 -10.14
N ASN A 221 1.30 -9.64 -9.99
CA ASN A 221 0.47 -8.94 -10.99
C ASN A 221 1.32 -8.32 -12.12
N SER A 222 2.22 -9.11 -12.69
CA SER A 222 3.11 -8.76 -13.80
C SER A 222 3.34 -10.00 -14.67
N SER A 223 3.93 -9.84 -15.86
CA SER A 223 4.38 -11.00 -16.64
C SER A 223 5.47 -11.80 -15.93
N GLU A 224 5.67 -13.05 -16.34
CA GLU A 224 6.67 -13.94 -15.77
C GLU A 224 8.10 -13.41 -15.97
N GLY A 225 8.34 -12.73 -17.11
CA GLY A 225 9.62 -12.12 -17.49
C GLY A 225 9.87 -10.73 -16.91
N HIS A 226 8.99 -10.24 -16.04
CA HIS A 226 9.15 -8.91 -15.44
C HIS A 226 10.39 -8.83 -14.53
N TYR A 227 11.35 -7.98 -14.91
CA TYR A 227 12.62 -7.78 -14.20
C TYR A 227 12.99 -6.29 -14.19
N CYS A 228 12.61 -5.54 -13.14
CA CYS A 228 12.92 -4.10 -13.07
C CYS A 228 13.39 -3.55 -11.73
N GLY A 229 13.08 -4.19 -10.59
CA GLY A 229 13.49 -3.74 -9.24
C GLY A 229 12.90 -2.42 -8.74
N SER A 230 12.10 -1.75 -9.57
CA SER A 230 11.67 -0.36 -9.37
C SER A 230 10.15 -0.19 -9.31
N CYS A 231 9.37 -1.28 -9.15
CA CYS A 231 7.91 -1.18 -9.01
C CYS A 231 7.46 -0.25 -7.87
N GLY A 232 8.29 -0.09 -6.84
CA GLY A 232 8.10 0.88 -5.75
C GLY A 232 8.11 2.34 -6.19
N TYR A 233 8.62 2.65 -7.38
CA TYR A 233 8.74 4.00 -7.96
C TYR A 233 7.84 4.18 -9.19
N GLY A 234 6.92 3.24 -9.41
CA GLY A 234 6.12 3.16 -10.63
C GLY A 234 6.80 2.27 -11.69
N CYS A 235 6.00 1.42 -12.33
CA CYS A 235 6.52 0.43 -13.26
C CYS A 235 6.78 1.04 -14.65
N ARG A 236 8.05 1.35 -14.95
CA ARG A 236 8.49 1.94 -16.23
C ARG A 236 8.21 1.07 -17.47
N THR A 237 8.15 -0.24 -17.30
CA THR A 237 7.81 -1.16 -18.40
C THR A 237 6.31 -1.21 -18.69
N GLY A 238 5.46 -0.69 -17.80
CA GLY A 238 4.00 -0.81 -17.88
C GLY A 238 3.46 -2.22 -17.66
N ASP A 239 4.30 -3.20 -17.34
CA ASP A 239 3.89 -4.61 -17.23
C ASP A 239 3.18 -4.93 -15.91
N LYS A 240 3.54 -4.25 -14.83
CA LYS A 240 2.87 -4.39 -13.52
C LYS A 240 1.47 -3.77 -13.57
N ARG A 241 0.45 -4.53 -13.19
CA ARG A 241 -0.97 -4.17 -13.34
C ARG A 241 -1.61 -3.77 -12.02
N GLY A 242 -1.78 -2.47 -11.79
CA GLY A 242 -2.56 -1.90 -10.68
C GLY A 242 -4.01 -1.61 -11.08
N THR A 243 -4.79 -0.98 -10.21
CA THR A 243 -6.17 -0.58 -10.55
C THR A 243 -6.20 0.48 -11.67
N ASP A 244 -5.15 1.29 -11.80
CA ASP A 244 -4.88 2.28 -12.86
C ASP A 244 -4.84 1.72 -14.28
N SER A 245 -4.39 0.47 -14.42
CA SER A 245 -4.25 -0.25 -15.69
C SER A 245 -5.26 -1.39 -15.83
N THR A 246 -6.16 -1.55 -14.85
CA THR A 246 -7.16 -2.61 -14.81
C THR A 246 -8.56 -2.04 -14.60
N TRP A 247 -9.10 -2.12 -13.37
CA TRP A 247 -10.47 -1.76 -13.05
C TRP A 247 -10.87 -0.34 -13.44
N LEU A 248 -9.94 0.63 -13.31
CA LEU A 248 -10.20 2.01 -13.71
C LEU A 248 -10.36 2.17 -15.23
N VAL A 249 -9.62 1.37 -16.01
CA VAL A 249 -9.78 1.33 -17.47
C VAL A 249 -11.17 0.81 -17.84
N ASP A 250 -11.64 -0.25 -17.16
CA ASP A 250 -12.98 -0.79 -17.38
C ASP A 250 -14.06 0.23 -17.02
N ALA A 251 -13.89 0.93 -15.89
CA ALA A 251 -14.83 1.95 -15.45
C ALA A 251 -14.90 3.11 -16.43
N VAL A 252 -13.74 3.63 -16.87
CA VAL A 252 -13.66 4.73 -17.85
C VAL A 252 -14.30 4.33 -19.17
N SER A 253 -14.07 3.09 -19.63
CA SER A 253 -14.73 2.56 -20.84
C SER A 253 -16.26 2.50 -20.76
N ARG A 254 -16.81 2.60 -19.54
CA ARG A 254 -18.25 2.61 -19.24
C ARG A 254 -18.75 4.00 -18.82
N GLY A 255 -17.97 5.05 -19.04
CA GLY A 255 -18.36 6.44 -18.77
C GLY A 255 -18.03 6.95 -17.37
N ALA A 256 -17.19 6.25 -16.60
CA ALA A 256 -16.64 6.80 -15.36
C ALA A 256 -15.78 8.04 -15.65
N VAL A 257 -15.89 9.03 -14.77
CA VAL A 257 -15.04 10.22 -14.79
C VAL A 257 -14.14 10.24 -13.55
N ILE A 258 -12.85 10.45 -13.73
CA ILE A 258 -11.84 10.44 -12.68
C ILE A 258 -11.22 11.83 -12.57
N LEU A 259 -11.48 12.54 -11.46
CA LEU A 259 -10.88 13.83 -11.16
C LEU A 259 -9.61 13.61 -10.34
N THR A 260 -8.45 13.96 -10.89
CA THR A 260 -7.16 13.84 -10.20
C THR A 260 -6.69 15.15 -9.60
N GLY A 261 -5.73 15.13 -8.68
CA GLY A 261 -5.29 16.35 -7.99
C GLY A 261 -6.40 16.99 -7.16
N CYS A 262 -7.35 16.20 -6.66
CA CYS A 262 -8.54 16.70 -5.97
C CYS A 262 -8.73 16.00 -4.62
N LYS A 263 -8.68 16.77 -3.53
CA LYS A 263 -8.80 16.25 -2.17
C LYS A 263 -10.24 16.39 -1.68
N ALA A 264 -10.89 15.29 -1.31
CA ALA A 264 -12.14 15.34 -0.56
C ALA A 264 -11.91 15.91 0.86
N GLU A 265 -12.69 16.91 1.24
CA GLU A 265 -12.60 17.60 2.53
C GLU A 265 -13.62 17.05 3.54
N LYS A 266 -14.85 16.78 3.09
CA LYS A 266 -15.95 16.25 3.91
C LYS A 266 -17.05 15.63 3.04
N LEU A 267 -17.81 14.71 3.61
CA LEU A 267 -19.05 14.19 3.05
C LEU A 267 -20.20 15.16 3.36
N LEU A 268 -21.15 15.26 2.43
CA LEU A 268 -22.39 15.99 2.61
C LEU A 268 -23.41 15.06 3.27
N LEU A 269 -23.79 15.36 4.51
CA LEU A 269 -24.73 14.56 5.30
C LEU A 269 -25.98 15.37 5.66
N GLU A 270 -27.14 14.81 5.35
CA GLU A 270 -28.45 15.34 5.73
C GLU A 270 -29.02 14.55 6.90
N ARG A 271 -29.82 15.18 7.77
CA ARG A 271 -30.51 14.48 8.86
C ARG A 271 -31.79 13.82 8.34
N THR A 272 -31.99 12.54 8.64
CA THR A 272 -33.16 11.77 8.20
C THR A 272 -34.28 11.65 9.26
N GLY A 273 -34.18 12.40 10.36
CA GLY A 273 -35.16 12.40 11.47
C GLY A 273 -34.64 11.72 12.75
N THR A 274 -35.52 11.51 13.74
CA THR A 274 -35.18 10.79 14.98
C THR A 274 -35.17 9.29 14.70
N GLY A 275 -34.03 8.76 14.27
CA GLY A 275 -33.85 7.31 14.12
C GLY A 275 -34.27 6.59 15.41
N GLY A 276 -35.09 5.55 15.27
CA GLY A 276 -35.38 4.64 16.39
C GLY A 276 -34.10 4.03 16.95
N ALA A 277 -34.16 3.42 18.14
CA ALA A 277 -33.00 2.82 18.78
C ALA A 277 -32.26 1.85 17.83
N GLY A 278 -31.11 2.28 17.29
CA GLY A 278 -30.28 1.50 16.35
C GLY A 278 -30.41 1.86 14.86
N GLY A 279 -31.23 2.84 14.47
CA GLY A 279 -31.37 3.30 13.08
C GLY A 279 -30.35 4.37 12.66
N ARG A 280 -30.06 4.45 11.36
CA ARG A 280 -29.25 5.52 10.76
C ARG A 280 -29.98 6.86 10.91
N THR A 281 -29.27 7.90 11.33
CA THR A 281 -29.86 9.24 11.59
C THR A 281 -29.47 10.27 10.54
N LYS A 282 -28.60 9.87 9.62
CA LYS A 282 -28.05 10.70 8.55
C LYS A 282 -28.23 9.98 7.22
N ARG A 283 -28.17 10.74 6.13
CA ARG A 283 -28.05 10.25 4.76
C ARG A 283 -26.92 11.00 4.08
N CYS A 284 -26.05 10.29 3.38
CA CYS A 284 -25.04 10.93 2.56
C CYS A 284 -25.61 11.27 1.19
N VAL A 285 -25.40 12.51 0.76
CA VAL A 285 -25.90 13.07 -0.51
C VAL A 285 -24.77 13.54 -1.42
N GLY A 286 -23.51 13.26 -1.06
CA GLY A 286 -22.36 13.68 -1.85
C GLY A 286 -21.11 13.96 -1.03
N VAL A 287 -20.18 14.67 -1.65
CA VAL A 287 -18.87 15.02 -1.09
C VAL A 287 -18.46 16.42 -1.52
N VAL A 288 -17.79 17.12 -0.62
CA VAL A 288 -17.08 18.37 -0.90
C VAL A 288 -15.61 18.05 -1.14
N ALA A 289 -15.06 18.55 -2.25
CA ALA A 289 -13.67 18.37 -2.61
C ALA A 289 -13.04 19.69 -3.10
N ARG A 290 -11.71 19.75 -3.07
CA ARG A 290 -10.93 20.90 -3.50
C ARG A 290 -9.76 20.43 -4.37
N SER A 291 -9.54 21.11 -5.47
CA SER A 291 -8.34 20.90 -6.28
C SER A 291 -7.08 21.30 -5.50
N THR A 292 -5.99 20.56 -5.68
CA THR A 292 -4.66 20.95 -5.19
C THR A 292 -4.02 22.02 -6.07
N ASN A 293 -4.60 22.28 -7.25
CA ASN A 293 -4.17 23.36 -8.15
C ASN A 293 -4.72 24.72 -7.65
N PRO A 294 -3.87 25.70 -7.32
CA PRO A 294 -4.31 27.01 -6.85
C PRO A 294 -5.06 27.82 -7.92
N ALA A 295 -4.99 27.45 -9.21
CA ALA A 295 -5.76 28.08 -10.28
C ALA A 295 -7.25 27.69 -10.29
N ILE A 296 -7.65 26.70 -9.49
CA ILE A 296 -9.05 26.32 -9.26
C ILE A 296 -9.41 26.77 -7.84
N THR A 297 -10.09 27.91 -7.74
CA THR A 297 -10.47 28.51 -6.46
C THR A 297 -11.86 28.06 -6.02
N ARG A 298 -12.69 27.58 -6.95
CA ARG A 298 -14.03 27.03 -6.68
C ARG A 298 -13.93 25.78 -5.81
N THR A 299 -14.88 25.64 -4.88
CA THR A 299 -15.09 24.39 -4.15
C THR A 299 -15.95 23.45 -4.98
N LEU A 300 -15.56 22.17 -5.09
CA LEU A 300 -16.33 21.17 -5.84
C LEU A 300 -17.33 20.48 -4.91
N GLU A 301 -18.62 20.58 -5.22
CA GLU A 301 -19.69 19.85 -4.53
C GLU A 301 -20.21 18.73 -5.45
N VAL A 302 -19.74 17.50 -5.24
CA VAL A 302 -20.24 16.35 -6.02
C VAL A 302 -21.43 15.74 -5.30
N ARG A 303 -22.63 15.92 -5.84
CA ARG A 303 -23.86 15.30 -5.35
C ARG A 303 -24.03 13.91 -5.97
N ALA A 304 -24.40 12.95 -5.12
CA ALA A 304 -24.56 11.57 -5.53
C ALA A 304 -25.64 10.86 -4.72
N ARG A 305 -26.25 9.83 -5.33
CA ARG A 305 -27.24 8.97 -4.66
C ARG A 305 -26.57 8.06 -3.63
N ALA A 306 -25.31 7.68 -3.86
CA ALA A 306 -24.44 7.00 -2.92
C ALA A 306 -23.01 7.54 -2.95
N ALA A 307 -22.34 7.50 -1.80
CA ALA A 307 -20.93 7.84 -1.67
C ALA A 307 -20.13 6.66 -1.11
N VAL A 308 -18.94 6.42 -1.68
CA VAL A 308 -18.01 5.39 -1.21
C VAL A 308 -16.71 6.05 -0.76
N SER A 309 -16.35 5.89 0.51
CA SER A 309 -15.03 6.26 1.02
C SER A 309 -14.05 5.12 0.76
N ALA A 310 -13.01 5.39 -0.02
CA ALA A 310 -11.96 4.45 -0.40
C ALA A 310 -10.55 5.08 -0.29
N CYS A 311 -10.38 5.99 0.67
CA CYS A 311 -9.15 6.77 0.88
C CYS A 311 -8.02 5.99 1.55
N GLY A 312 -8.21 4.70 1.83
CA GLY A 312 -7.27 3.84 2.55
C GLY A 312 -7.36 4.03 4.08
N SER A 313 -6.72 3.12 4.81
CA SER A 313 -6.86 3.03 6.27
C SER A 313 -6.31 4.22 7.06
N LEU A 314 -5.51 5.08 6.43
CA LEU A 314 -5.00 6.29 7.06
C LEU A 314 -5.92 7.51 6.88
N LEU A 315 -6.68 7.58 5.78
CA LEU A 315 -7.44 8.79 5.43
C LEU A 315 -8.95 8.61 5.45
N THR A 316 -9.47 7.40 5.22
CA THR A 316 -10.91 7.10 5.37
C THR A 316 -11.44 7.48 6.76
N PRO A 317 -10.84 7.06 7.90
CA PRO A 317 -11.33 7.48 9.21
C PRO A 317 -11.28 8.99 9.43
N VAL A 318 -10.34 9.69 8.79
CA VAL A 318 -10.22 11.16 8.87
C VAL A 318 -11.38 11.83 8.14
N LEU A 319 -11.69 11.38 6.92
CA LEU A 319 -12.81 11.89 6.14
C LEU A 319 -14.14 11.66 6.89
N LEU A 320 -14.37 10.46 7.40
CA LEU A 320 -15.58 10.12 8.14
C LEU A 320 -15.77 11.00 9.38
N ARG A 321 -14.72 11.19 10.21
CA ARG A 321 -14.79 12.05 11.40
C ARG A 321 -14.98 13.53 11.05
N ARG A 322 -14.27 14.04 10.04
CA ARG A 322 -14.45 15.44 9.56
C ARG A 322 -15.86 15.70 9.05
N SER A 323 -16.54 14.66 8.58
CA SER A 323 -17.93 14.71 8.14
C SER A 323 -18.94 14.65 9.30
N GLY A 324 -18.49 14.58 10.55
CA GLY A 324 -19.34 14.58 11.74
C GLY A 324 -19.88 13.19 12.10
N LEU A 325 -19.23 12.11 11.67
CA LEU A 325 -19.51 10.75 12.16
C LEU A 325 -18.78 10.50 13.48
N SER A 326 -19.40 9.74 14.37
CA SER A 326 -19.06 9.63 15.79
C SER A 326 -18.93 8.19 16.30
N ASN A 327 -19.13 7.18 15.44
CA ASN A 327 -18.97 5.78 15.79
C ASN A 327 -17.56 5.54 16.36
N ARG A 328 -17.52 4.95 17.57
CA ARG A 328 -16.28 4.75 18.35
C ARG A 328 -15.22 3.89 17.66
N HIS A 329 -15.60 3.11 16.65
CA HIS A 329 -14.70 2.26 15.87
C HIS A 329 -14.02 2.99 14.71
N ILE A 330 -14.52 4.16 14.30
CA ILE A 330 -13.88 4.95 13.25
C ILE A 330 -12.50 5.38 13.75
N GLY A 331 -11.46 5.02 13.01
CA GLY A 331 -10.05 5.29 13.30
C GLY A 331 -9.41 4.36 14.33
N LYS A 332 -10.09 3.31 14.80
CA LYS A 332 -9.56 2.32 15.77
C LYS A 332 -9.27 1.00 15.05
N ASN A 333 -8.55 0.07 15.69
CA ASN A 333 -8.24 -1.25 15.11
C ASN A 333 -7.34 -1.17 13.86
N LEU A 334 -6.43 -0.19 13.83
CA LEU A 334 -5.45 -0.10 12.74
C LEU A 334 -4.40 -1.20 12.91
N HIS A 335 -4.35 -2.14 11.97
CA HIS A 335 -3.26 -3.13 11.87
C HIS A 335 -2.25 -2.70 10.81
N LEU A 336 -0.99 -3.03 11.05
CA LEU A 336 0.12 -2.53 10.25
C LEU A 336 1.01 -3.60 9.63
N HIS A 337 0.93 -4.88 9.99
CA HIS A 337 1.95 -5.87 9.63
C HIS A 337 3.38 -5.30 9.82
N PRO A 338 3.76 -4.93 11.05
CA PRO A 338 5.03 -4.25 11.28
C PRO A 338 6.18 -5.13 10.80
N THR A 339 7.15 -4.53 10.13
CA THR A 339 8.32 -5.24 9.60
C THR A 339 9.62 -4.70 10.19
N ALA A 340 10.49 -5.59 10.65
CA ALA A 340 11.87 -5.26 10.98
C ALA A 340 12.82 -5.96 10.00
N LEU A 341 14.00 -5.37 9.76
CA LEU A 341 14.92 -5.82 8.73
C LEU A 341 16.21 -6.40 9.31
N VAL A 342 16.82 -7.29 8.55
CA VAL A 342 18.20 -7.77 8.69
C VAL A 342 18.91 -7.63 7.36
N TRP A 343 20.23 -7.53 7.40
CA TRP A 343 21.04 -7.34 6.20
C TRP A 343 22.24 -8.29 6.18
N GLY A 344 22.72 -8.61 4.97
CA GLY A 344 23.92 -9.40 4.74
C GLY A 344 24.73 -8.85 3.56
N TYR A 345 26.04 -8.77 3.70
CA TYR A 345 26.94 -8.28 2.67
C TYR A 345 27.54 -9.43 1.84
N PHE A 346 27.39 -9.35 0.51
CA PHE A 346 27.83 -10.37 -0.44
C PHE A 346 28.88 -9.79 -1.41
N PRO A 347 30.19 -9.95 -1.17
CA PRO A 347 31.23 -9.40 -2.04
C PRO A 347 31.11 -9.87 -3.51
N ASP A 348 31.63 -9.06 -4.44
CA ASP A 348 31.62 -9.34 -5.88
C ASP A 348 32.42 -10.61 -6.25
N THR A 349 33.20 -11.18 -5.33
CA THR A 349 33.91 -12.46 -5.51
C THR A 349 32.98 -13.69 -5.52
N MET A 350 31.66 -13.51 -5.38
CA MET A 350 30.66 -14.59 -5.45
C MET A 350 29.96 -14.60 -6.83
N PRO A 351 30.46 -15.36 -7.82
CA PRO A 351 29.99 -15.29 -9.20
C PRO A 351 28.52 -15.71 -9.38
N ASP A 352 28.02 -16.62 -8.55
CA ASP A 352 26.63 -17.11 -8.62
C ASP A 352 25.59 -16.09 -8.13
N LEU A 353 26.04 -14.99 -7.53
CA LEU A 353 25.20 -13.96 -6.93
C LEU A 353 25.66 -12.57 -7.42
N LYS A 354 25.83 -12.35 -8.73
CA LYS A 354 26.47 -11.15 -9.29
C LYS A 354 25.59 -9.89 -9.43
N ASP A 355 24.27 -10.04 -9.38
CA ASP A 355 23.31 -8.94 -9.63
C ASP A 355 23.38 -7.86 -8.54
N LYS A 356 22.74 -6.69 -8.72
CA LYS A 356 22.63 -5.71 -7.63
C LYS A 356 21.36 -5.93 -6.82
N MET A 357 21.36 -5.51 -5.56
CA MET A 357 20.19 -5.69 -4.69
C MET A 357 18.93 -4.96 -5.18
N TYR A 358 19.09 -3.97 -6.08
CA TYR A 358 17.99 -3.17 -6.65
C TYR A 358 17.53 -3.69 -8.01
N ASP A 359 18.03 -4.84 -8.46
CA ASP A 359 17.64 -5.46 -9.71
C ASP A 359 16.63 -6.59 -9.50
N GLY A 360 15.76 -6.81 -10.50
CA GLY A 360 14.84 -7.95 -10.54
C GLY A 360 13.52 -7.79 -9.77
N GLY A 361 12.74 -8.86 -9.69
CA GLY A 361 11.49 -8.86 -8.93
C GLY A 361 11.73 -8.59 -7.43
N ILE A 362 10.90 -7.74 -6.81
CA ILE A 362 11.08 -7.34 -5.41
C ILE A 362 10.70 -8.49 -4.47
N ILE A 363 9.45 -8.98 -4.52
CA ILE A 363 9.00 -10.17 -3.77
C ILE A 363 8.65 -11.25 -4.79
N THR A 364 9.51 -12.26 -4.96
CA THR A 364 9.25 -13.45 -5.80
C THR A 364 9.18 -14.73 -4.98
N SER A 365 9.68 -14.68 -3.74
CA SER A 365 9.73 -15.81 -2.81
C SER A 365 9.46 -15.36 -1.38
N LEU A 366 8.99 -16.29 -0.55
CA LEU A 366 8.84 -16.09 0.88
C LEU A 366 9.22 -17.35 1.67
N HIS A 367 9.56 -17.18 2.94
CA HIS A 367 9.71 -18.27 3.91
C HIS A 367 8.87 -17.98 5.16
N LYS A 368 8.07 -18.97 5.58
CA LYS A 368 7.27 -18.88 6.81
C LYS A 368 8.09 -19.37 8.00
N VAL A 369 8.11 -18.57 9.06
CA VAL A 369 8.77 -18.86 10.32
C VAL A 369 7.70 -19.27 11.32
N GLU A 370 7.93 -20.37 12.03
CA GLU A 370 6.99 -20.84 13.05
C GLU A 370 6.82 -19.80 14.16
N GLY A 371 5.58 -19.64 14.64
CA GLY A 371 5.30 -18.73 15.75
C GLY A 371 5.65 -19.34 17.10
N VAL A 372 5.67 -18.48 18.12
CA VAL A 372 5.78 -18.92 19.52
C VAL A 372 4.68 -19.94 19.83
N PRO A 373 4.97 -21.05 20.52
CA PRO A 373 3.96 -22.04 20.88
C PRO A 373 2.73 -21.41 21.55
N GLY A 374 1.55 -21.63 20.98
CA GLY A 374 0.27 -21.10 21.48
C GLY A 374 -0.18 -19.76 20.88
N ALA A 375 0.61 -19.14 19.99
CA ALA A 375 0.21 -17.94 19.25
C ALA A 375 -0.39 -18.27 17.85
N PRO A 376 -1.33 -17.46 17.31
CA PRO A 376 -2.04 -17.78 16.06
C PRO A 376 -1.20 -17.75 14.78
N ALA A 377 -0.06 -17.04 14.77
CA ALA A 377 0.80 -16.92 13.60
C ALA A 377 2.24 -16.55 14.01
N GLY A 378 3.23 -16.97 13.20
CA GLY A 378 4.64 -16.60 13.35
C GLY A 378 5.02 -15.39 12.50
N ALA A 379 6.17 -15.47 11.83
CA ALA A 379 6.66 -14.42 10.94
C ALA A 379 6.77 -14.91 9.49
N ILE A 380 6.84 -13.98 8.54
CA ILE A 380 7.19 -14.25 7.15
C ILE A 380 8.46 -13.49 6.81
N LEU A 381 9.40 -14.20 6.17
CA LEU A 381 10.58 -13.61 5.55
C LEU A 381 10.32 -13.35 4.07
N GLU A 382 10.54 -12.10 3.68
CA GLU A 382 10.41 -11.61 2.32
C GLU A 382 11.53 -10.57 2.06
N THR A 383 11.64 -10.12 0.82
CA THR A 383 12.69 -9.23 0.33
C THR A 383 12.12 -7.83 0.03
N PRO A 384 12.73 -6.74 0.54
CA PRO A 384 12.17 -5.39 0.39
C PRO A 384 12.63 -4.71 -0.90
N ALA A 385 11.88 -3.72 -1.37
CA ALA A 385 12.45 -2.70 -2.24
C ALA A 385 13.26 -1.72 -1.38
N MET A 386 14.53 -1.49 -1.72
CA MET A 386 15.41 -0.64 -0.92
C MET A 386 16.23 0.30 -1.79
N GLY A 387 15.67 1.43 -2.22
CA GLY A 387 16.46 2.45 -2.91
C GLY A 387 17.55 3.05 -2.02
N LEU A 388 18.38 3.90 -2.61
CA LEU A 388 19.51 4.52 -1.94
C LEU A 388 19.09 5.36 -0.71
N ALA A 389 17.96 6.06 -0.79
CA ALA A 389 17.36 6.84 0.28
C ALA A 389 16.73 5.96 1.36
N GLY A 390 16.00 4.93 0.94
CA GLY A 390 15.48 3.91 1.85
C GLY A 390 16.62 3.28 2.66
N ALA A 391 17.66 2.80 1.99
CA ALA A 391 18.83 2.21 2.63
C ALA A 391 19.54 3.20 3.56
N GLY A 392 19.76 4.45 3.11
CA GLY A 392 20.38 5.49 3.94
C GLY A 392 19.55 5.86 5.18
N THR A 393 18.22 5.72 5.12
CA THR A 393 17.31 5.94 6.25
C THR A 393 17.32 4.75 7.21
N GLN A 394 17.47 3.53 6.69
CA GLN A 394 17.50 2.30 7.49
C GLN A 394 18.88 2.03 8.11
N PHE A 395 19.97 2.46 7.48
CA PHE A 395 21.29 2.25 8.06
C PHE A 395 21.48 3.11 9.31
N PRO A 396 21.89 2.50 10.44
CA PRO A 396 22.12 3.25 11.66
C PRO A 396 23.33 4.18 11.49
N TRP A 397 23.24 5.38 12.04
CA TRP A 397 24.38 6.29 12.11
C TRP A 397 25.28 5.93 13.29
N VAL A 398 26.36 5.19 13.02
CA VAL A 398 27.40 4.87 14.02
C VAL A 398 28.56 5.87 13.95
N SER A 399 29.05 6.14 12.74
CA SER A 399 30.10 7.12 12.46
C SER A 399 30.10 7.50 10.98
N GLY A 400 30.78 8.60 10.63
CA GLY A 400 30.93 9.00 9.23
C GLY A 400 31.70 7.99 8.37
N SER A 401 32.67 7.25 8.95
CA SER A 401 33.40 6.19 8.23
C SER A 401 32.54 4.95 8.03
N ASP A 402 31.79 4.53 9.06
CA ASP A 402 30.89 3.38 8.98
C ASP A 402 29.78 3.60 7.96
N MET A 403 29.14 4.78 7.98
CA MET A 403 28.12 5.13 6.99
C MET A 403 28.68 5.13 5.56
N LYS A 404 29.88 5.70 5.34
CA LYS A 404 30.53 5.66 4.03
C LYS A 404 30.78 4.23 3.55
N GLU A 405 31.26 3.36 4.44
CA GLU A 405 31.48 1.95 4.12
C GLU A 405 30.19 1.22 3.76
N ARG A 406 29.11 1.40 4.53
CA ARG A 406 27.79 0.83 4.22
C ARG A 406 27.28 1.29 2.86
N MET A 407 27.40 2.58 2.56
CA MET A 407 26.96 3.12 1.27
C MET A 407 27.83 2.65 0.10
N LEU A 408 29.14 2.44 0.30
CA LEU A 408 30.01 1.82 -0.71
C LEU A 408 29.63 0.36 -0.99
N ARG A 409 29.12 -0.36 0.02
CA ARG A 409 28.67 -1.75 -0.07
C ARG A 409 27.21 -1.89 -0.51
N TYR A 410 26.44 -0.81 -0.55
CA TYR A 410 24.97 -0.78 -0.72
C TYR A 410 24.46 -1.75 -1.81
N GLY A 411 24.98 -1.66 -3.03
CA GLY A 411 24.49 -2.47 -4.16
C GLY A 411 24.68 -3.99 -3.97
N ARG A 412 25.45 -4.40 -2.97
CA ARG A 412 25.82 -5.77 -2.62
C ARG A 412 25.39 -6.16 -1.20
N THR A 413 24.58 -5.33 -0.56
CA THR A 413 23.97 -5.58 0.75
C THR A 413 22.53 -6.02 0.55
N VAL A 414 22.28 -7.32 0.74
CA VAL A 414 20.94 -7.91 0.66
C VAL A 414 20.20 -7.67 1.97
N HIS A 415 18.91 -7.34 1.86
CA HIS A 415 18.02 -7.20 3.00
C HIS A 415 16.94 -8.28 2.98
N LEU A 416 16.60 -8.80 4.15
CA LEU A 416 15.38 -9.59 4.39
C LEU A 416 14.59 -8.88 5.48
N PHE A 417 13.26 -8.88 5.37
CA PHE A 417 12.41 -8.39 6.44
C PHE A 417 11.61 -9.51 7.07
N SER A 418 11.40 -9.39 8.38
CA SER A 418 10.50 -10.20 9.19
C SER A 418 9.20 -9.44 9.38
N MET A 419 8.13 -9.94 8.78
CA MET A 419 6.76 -9.41 8.90
C MET A 419 5.93 -10.32 9.79
N VAL A 420 5.15 -9.73 10.70
CA VAL A 420 4.23 -10.48 11.57
C VAL A 420 2.78 -10.13 11.28
N ARG A 421 1.88 -11.10 11.49
CA ARG A 421 0.44 -10.85 11.58
C ARG A 421 0.15 -10.25 12.96
N ASP A 422 0.04 -8.93 13.03
CA ASP A 422 0.00 -8.24 14.31
C ASP A 422 -1.30 -8.45 15.10
N LEU A 423 -1.13 -8.86 16.36
CA LEU A 423 -2.17 -8.81 17.40
C LEU A 423 -2.32 -7.38 17.94
N GLY A 424 -1.21 -6.64 17.96
CA GLY A 424 -1.16 -5.23 18.25
C GLY A 424 -2.05 -4.41 17.32
N SER A 425 -2.46 -3.23 17.78
CA SER A 425 -3.29 -2.36 16.96
C SER A 425 -3.06 -0.89 17.28
N GLY A 426 -3.51 -0.05 16.36
CA GLY A 426 -3.33 1.40 16.39
C GLY A 426 -4.62 2.19 16.33
N THR A 427 -4.46 3.51 16.42
CA THR A 427 -5.50 4.51 16.24
C THR A 427 -5.04 5.60 15.28
N VAL A 428 -5.88 5.94 14.31
CA VAL A 428 -5.77 7.15 13.48
C VAL A 428 -6.58 8.27 14.14
N TYR A 429 -5.92 9.34 14.53
CA TYR A 429 -6.56 10.53 15.12
C TYR A 429 -6.84 11.63 14.08
N GLY A 430 -6.03 11.69 13.04
CA GLY A 430 -6.07 12.68 11.98
C GLY A 430 -5.01 12.38 10.92
N GLU A 431 -4.90 13.24 9.91
CA GLU A 431 -3.84 13.11 8.90
C GLU A 431 -2.46 13.11 9.59
N ARG A 432 -1.66 12.07 9.32
CA ARG A 432 -0.31 11.87 9.91
C ARG A 432 -0.29 11.84 11.45
N ARG A 433 -1.43 11.59 12.10
CA ARG A 433 -1.54 11.44 13.56
C ARG A 433 -1.97 10.02 13.89
N VAL A 434 -1.00 9.12 13.83
CA VAL A 434 -1.18 7.67 14.04
C VAL A 434 -0.45 7.23 15.29
N VAL A 435 -1.14 6.50 16.15
CA VAL A 435 -0.54 5.78 17.28
C VAL A 435 -0.64 4.29 16.97
N TYR A 436 0.42 3.54 17.24
CA TYR A 436 0.43 2.09 17.08
C TYR A 436 1.10 1.43 18.29
N HIS A 437 0.54 0.30 18.71
CA HIS A 437 1.09 -0.50 19.80
C HIS A 437 1.48 -1.87 19.27
N LEU A 438 2.78 -2.19 19.37
CA LEU A 438 3.32 -3.51 19.04
C LEU A 438 3.14 -4.44 20.26
N ASP A 439 2.39 -5.52 20.09
CA ASP A 439 2.14 -6.52 21.15
C ASP A 439 3.44 -7.24 21.55
N ALA A 440 3.47 -7.81 22.74
CA ALA A 440 4.62 -8.61 23.21
C ALA A 440 4.83 -9.87 22.35
N THR A 441 3.75 -10.52 21.94
CA THR A 441 3.78 -11.70 21.08
C THR A 441 4.28 -11.34 19.68
N ASP A 442 3.82 -10.20 19.13
CA ASP A 442 4.28 -9.68 17.85
C ASP A 442 5.79 -9.42 17.88
N ARG A 443 6.28 -8.84 18.98
CA ARG A 443 7.71 -8.58 19.20
C ARG A 443 8.53 -9.87 19.18
N GLU A 444 8.07 -10.90 19.87
CA GLU A 444 8.79 -12.18 19.96
C GLU A 444 8.78 -12.93 18.62
N ASN A 445 7.63 -13.00 17.94
CA ASN A 445 7.54 -13.59 16.60
C ASN A 445 8.45 -12.85 15.61
N MET A 446 8.48 -11.51 15.69
CA MET A 446 9.34 -10.71 14.83
C MET A 446 10.81 -10.97 15.14
N ARG A 447 11.20 -11.07 16.42
CA ARG A 447 12.55 -11.41 16.87
C ARG A 447 12.99 -12.77 16.33
N GLU A 448 12.15 -13.80 16.42
CA GLU A 448 12.45 -15.11 15.85
C GLU A 448 12.61 -15.04 14.32
N GLY A 449 11.77 -14.24 13.64
CA GLY A 449 11.96 -13.98 12.22
C GLY A 449 13.29 -13.27 11.89
N LEU A 450 13.74 -12.29 12.70
CA LEU A 450 15.05 -11.66 12.51
C LEU A 450 16.19 -12.67 12.69
N ARG A 451 16.13 -13.50 13.74
CA ARG A 451 17.10 -14.58 13.97
C ARG A 451 17.14 -15.55 12.79
N ARG A 452 15.96 -15.96 12.30
CA ARG A 452 15.83 -16.83 11.12
C ARG A 452 16.43 -16.18 9.87
N GLY A 453 16.16 -14.91 9.62
CA GLY A 453 16.71 -14.16 8.49
C GLY A 453 18.24 -14.06 8.53
N LEU A 454 18.82 -13.82 9.71
CA LEU A 454 20.29 -13.80 9.89
C LEU A 454 20.92 -15.15 9.60
N ARG A 455 20.31 -16.26 10.04
CA ARG A 455 20.76 -17.61 9.69
C ARG A 455 20.70 -17.86 8.19
N VAL A 456 19.61 -17.47 7.53
CA VAL A 456 19.44 -17.58 6.06
C VAL A 456 20.56 -16.81 5.34
N LEU A 457 20.82 -15.56 5.74
CA LEU A 457 21.88 -14.74 5.14
C LEU A 457 23.27 -15.36 5.34
N ALA A 458 23.58 -15.85 6.54
CA ALA A 458 24.83 -16.52 6.83
C ALA A 458 25.01 -17.79 5.99
N ALA A 459 23.97 -18.64 5.95
CA ALA A 459 23.97 -19.89 5.18
C ALA A 459 24.06 -19.66 3.67
N ALA A 460 23.54 -18.54 3.16
CA ALA A 460 23.69 -18.14 1.76
C ALA A 460 25.12 -17.72 1.40
N GLY A 461 25.97 -17.47 2.40
CA GLY A 461 27.39 -17.12 2.24
C GLY A 461 27.71 -15.65 2.46
N ALA A 462 26.89 -14.90 3.19
CA ALA A 462 27.21 -13.51 3.55
C ALA A 462 28.58 -13.43 4.24
N ALA A 463 29.38 -12.41 3.91
CA ALA A 463 30.66 -12.17 4.58
C ALA A 463 30.46 -11.51 5.97
N GLU A 464 29.39 -10.74 6.09
CA GLU A 464 28.96 -10.03 7.29
C GLU A 464 27.44 -9.96 7.29
N ILE A 465 26.83 -10.10 8.46
CA ILE A 465 25.38 -9.96 8.68
C ILE A 465 25.12 -8.96 9.80
N GLY A 466 23.91 -8.41 9.86
CA GLY A 466 23.54 -7.52 10.96
C GLY A 466 22.08 -7.12 10.98
N THR A 467 21.74 -6.32 11.98
CA THR A 467 20.42 -5.70 12.14
C THR A 467 20.50 -4.20 11.87
N HIS A 468 19.35 -3.53 11.88
CA HIS A 468 19.24 -2.07 11.77
C HIS A 468 19.11 -1.38 13.14
N ARG A 469 19.66 -1.98 14.20
CA ARG A 469 19.77 -1.34 15.51
C ARG A 469 20.71 -0.15 15.45
N SER A 470 20.40 0.89 16.21
CA SER A 470 21.11 2.17 16.23
C SER A 470 22.59 2.08 16.63
N ASP A 471 22.99 1.01 17.32
CA ASP A 471 24.37 0.69 17.70
C ASP A 471 25.18 0.04 16.56
N GLY A 472 24.55 -0.27 15.42
CA GLY A 472 25.20 -0.89 14.28
C GLY A 472 25.47 -2.39 14.43
N GLN A 473 24.71 -3.08 15.29
CA GLN A 473 24.84 -4.51 15.55
C GLN A 473 25.10 -5.34 14.27
N ARG A 474 26.27 -5.99 14.24
CA ARG A 474 26.77 -6.77 13.11
C ARG A 474 27.67 -7.93 13.55
N PHE A 475 27.86 -8.88 12.67
CA PHE A 475 28.62 -10.11 12.88
C PHE A 475 29.38 -10.50 11.62
N ALA A 476 30.69 -10.77 11.75
CA ALA A 476 31.52 -11.27 10.66
C ALA A 476 31.35 -12.79 10.53
N CYS A 477 30.85 -13.27 9.40
CA CYS A 477 30.60 -14.70 9.18
C CYS A 477 31.88 -15.48 8.85
N ARG A 478 32.93 -14.80 8.37
CA ARG A 478 34.17 -15.47 7.97
C ARG A 478 34.91 -16.03 9.19
N GLY A 479 35.06 -17.34 9.24
CA GLY A 479 35.74 -18.04 10.34
C GLY A 479 34.88 -18.17 11.61
N ALA A 480 33.60 -17.82 11.53
CA ALA A 480 32.63 -18.03 12.60
C ALA A 480 32.37 -19.53 12.83
N THR A 481 32.10 -19.88 14.08
CA THR A 481 31.55 -21.18 14.47
C THR A 481 30.05 -21.05 14.74
N GLU A 482 29.34 -22.18 14.75
CA GLU A 482 27.92 -22.20 15.14
C GLU A 482 27.70 -21.57 16.52
N ALA A 483 28.55 -21.88 17.50
CA ALA A 483 28.43 -21.32 18.85
C ALA A 483 28.54 -19.79 18.88
N THR A 484 29.48 -19.22 18.13
CA THR A 484 29.64 -17.75 18.04
C THR A 484 28.51 -17.07 17.27
N LEU A 485 27.91 -17.78 16.30
CA LEU A 485 26.72 -17.28 15.61
C LEU A 485 25.52 -17.27 16.57
N GLU A 486 25.29 -18.34 17.32
CA GLU A 486 24.21 -18.40 18.30
C GLU A 486 24.35 -17.33 19.39
N GLU A 487 25.55 -17.08 19.90
CA GLU A 487 25.81 -15.99 20.86
C GLU A 487 25.41 -14.62 20.28
N PHE A 488 25.71 -14.35 18.99
CA PHE A 488 25.27 -13.14 18.32
C PHE A 488 23.74 -13.08 18.17
N LEU A 489 23.11 -14.18 17.78
CA LEU A 489 21.66 -14.27 17.62
C LEU A 489 20.91 -14.08 18.95
N ASP A 490 21.48 -14.49 20.08
CA ASP A 490 20.89 -14.28 21.41
C ASP A 490 20.78 -12.80 21.77
N GLY A 491 21.70 -11.98 21.26
CA GLY A 491 21.66 -10.52 21.35
C GLY A 491 20.73 -9.82 20.37
N VAL A 492 20.09 -10.53 19.45
CA VAL A 492 19.11 -9.95 18.50
C VAL A 492 17.79 -9.72 19.23
N ASP A 493 17.27 -8.51 19.12
CA ASP A 493 16.00 -8.11 19.72
C ASP A 493 15.28 -7.06 18.87
N VAL A 494 13.96 -7.01 18.98
CA VAL A 494 13.12 -5.95 18.40
C VAL A 494 12.99 -4.87 19.45
N VAL A 495 13.90 -3.90 19.40
CA VAL A 495 13.91 -2.77 20.33
C VAL A 495 12.87 -1.71 19.93
N ARG A 496 12.55 -0.80 20.87
CA ARG A 496 11.58 0.27 20.61
C ARG A 496 12.20 1.39 19.77
N GLY A 497 11.36 2.28 19.24
CA GLY A 497 11.80 3.42 18.43
C GLY A 497 12.65 4.45 19.19
N PRO A 498 13.19 5.47 18.51
CA PRO A 498 14.10 6.47 19.07
C PRO A 498 13.56 7.20 20.31
N GLN A 499 12.24 7.35 20.44
CA GLN A 499 11.60 8.00 21.59
C GLN A 499 11.53 7.11 22.86
N SER A 500 12.08 5.90 22.83
CA SER A 500 11.95 4.95 23.93
C SER A 500 12.92 5.17 25.10
N ASN A 501 13.89 6.08 24.96
CA ASN A 501 15.00 6.29 25.89
C ASN A 501 15.86 5.03 26.14
N ALA A 502 15.74 4.00 25.29
CA ALA A 502 16.61 2.83 25.33
C ALA A 502 18.00 3.18 24.78
N GLU A 503 19.03 2.46 25.25
CA GLU A 503 20.41 2.61 24.78
C GLU A 503 20.54 2.34 23.28
N ALA A 504 19.82 1.32 22.79
CA ALA A 504 19.68 1.01 21.38
C ALA A 504 18.21 1.05 20.95
N TRP A 505 17.97 1.51 19.73
CA TRP A 505 16.64 1.59 19.12
C TRP A 505 16.67 1.09 17.68
N SER A 506 15.51 0.79 17.12
CA SER A 506 15.34 0.37 15.73
C SER A 506 14.00 0.89 15.20
N LEU A 507 13.86 0.91 13.87
CA LEU A 507 12.64 1.33 13.21
C LEU A 507 11.93 0.11 12.63
N CYS A 508 10.62 0.05 12.84
CA CYS A 508 9.76 -0.81 12.02
C CYS A 508 9.29 -0.03 10.80
N CYS A 509 8.98 -0.74 9.72
CA CYS A 509 8.36 -0.17 8.53
C CYS A 509 7.05 -0.89 8.21
N THR A 510 6.22 -0.27 7.37
CA THR A 510 5.04 -0.91 6.80
C THR A 510 4.54 -0.19 5.54
N ALA A 511 4.11 -0.98 4.56
CA ALA A 511 3.27 -0.55 3.45
C ALA A 511 1.84 -1.15 3.54
N HIS A 512 1.51 -1.81 4.64
CA HIS A 512 0.26 -2.53 4.87
C HIS A 512 -0.54 -1.82 5.96
N GLN A 513 -1.59 -1.09 5.58
CA GLN A 513 -2.49 -0.47 6.56
C GLN A 513 -3.90 -1.01 6.38
N MET A 514 -4.51 -1.48 7.47
CA MET A 514 -5.84 -2.09 7.43
C MET A 514 -6.64 -1.91 8.73
N GLY A 515 -7.96 -2.12 8.65
CA GLY A 515 -8.85 -2.28 9.81
C GLY A 515 -9.30 -1.02 10.56
N SER A 516 -8.85 0.17 10.15
CA SER A 516 -9.16 1.43 10.85
C SER A 516 -10.64 1.86 10.84
N CYS A 517 -11.48 1.22 10.05
CA CYS A 517 -12.94 1.38 10.00
C CYS A 517 -13.60 -0.01 9.84
N ARG A 518 -13.17 -0.99 10.66
CA ARG A 518 -13.54 -2.40 10.49
C ARG A 518 -15.04 -2.62 10.33
N MET A 519 -15.40 -3.57 9.47
CA MET A 519 -16.75 -4.09 9.42
C MET A 519 -17.09 -4.87 10.69
N GLY A 520 -18.37 -4.93 11.03
CA GLY A 520 -18.84 -5.75 12.14
C GLY A 520 -20.27 -6.18 11.96
N ALA A 521 -20.65 -7.28 12.60
CA ALA A 521 -22.03 -7.80 12.58
C ALA A 521 -23.06 -6.84 13.20
N THR A 522 -22.62 -5.90 14.05
CA THR A 522 -23.47 -4.88 14.68
C THR A 522 -22.72 -3.54 14.80
N ALA A 523 -23.46 -2.45 15.00
CA ALA A 523 -22.88 -1.13 15.30
C ALA A 523 -22.01 -1.11 16.57
N ARG A 524 -22.20 -2.06 17.48
CA ARG A 524 -21.34 -2.23 18.66
C ARG A 524 -19.98 -2.82 18.30
N ASN A 525 -19.84 -3.50 17.16
CA ASN A 525 -18.66 -4.30 16.84
C ASN A 525 -17.79 -3.67 15.73
N GLY A 526 -18.33 -2.81 14.87
CA GLY A 526 -17.60 -2.17 13.77
C GLY A 526 -18.05 -0.75 13.42
N ALA A 527 -17.29 -0.10 12.55
CA ALA A 527 -17.60 1.23 12.01
C ALA A 527 -18.64 1.17 10.88
N VAL A 528 -18.64 0.06 10.13
CA VAL A 528 -19.58 -0.24 9.04
C VAL A 528 -20.21 -1.62 9.22
N ASP A 529 -21.33 -1.86 8.56
CA ASP A 529 -21.99 -3.16 8.53
C ASP A 529 -21.24 -4.16 7.61
N ALA A 530 -21.72 -5.40 7.55
CA ALA A 530 -21.10 -6.45 6.71
C ALA A 530 -21.17 -6.15 5.20
N ARG A 531 -21.97 -5.17 4.77
CA ARG A 531 -22.06 -4.67 3.38
C ARG A 531 -21.24 -3.39 3.19
N GLY A 532 -20.40 -3.03 4.16
CA GLY A 532 -19.56 -1.83 4.11
C GLY A 532 -20.34 -0.53 4.31
N GLU A 533 -21.64 -0.56 4.63
CA GLU A 533 -22.44 0.65 4.82
C GLU A 533 -22.26 1.20 6.24
N SER A 534 -22.15 2.51 6.38
CA SER A 534 -22.04 3.17 7.68
C SER A 534 -23.21 2.83 8.59
N TRP A 535 -22.93 2.59 9.87
CA TRP A 535 -23.99 2.46 10.89
C TRP A 535 -24.68 3.78 11.21
N GLU A 536 -24.08 4.92 10.86
CA GLU A 536 -24.61 6.25 11.20
C GLU A 536 -25.30 6.96 10.04
N ALA A 537 -24.93 6.64 8.80
CA ALA A 537 -25.41 7.33 7.60
C ALA A 537 -25.84 6.34 6.50
N GLU A 538 -27.04 6.54 5.96
CA GLU A 538 -27.55 5.84 4.77
C GLU A 538 -26.77 6.27 3.54
N ASN A 539 -26.62 5.35 2.58
CA ASN A 539 -25.97 5.59 1.29
C ASN A 539 -24.49 6.00 1.39
N LEU A 540 -23.86 5.78 2.55
CA LEU A 540 -22.44 5.98 2.76
C LEU A 540 -21.76 4.63 2.98
N TYR A 541 -20.87 4.26 2.08
CA TYR A 541 -20.13 3.01 2.11
C TYR A 541 -18.64 3.25 2.33
N VAL A 542 -17.94 2.25 2.85
CA VAL A 542 -16.49 2.19 2.91
C VAL A 542 -16.03 0.97 2.13
N CYS A 543 -15.12 1.16 1.17
CA CYS A 543 -14.59 0.10 0.32
C CYS A 543 -13.08 0.29 0.15
N ASP A 544 -12.31 -0.02 1.19
CA ASP A 544 -10.84 -0.07 1.16
C ASP A 544 -10.31 -0.94 2.32
N GLY A 545 -8.99 -1.01 2.53
CA GLY A 545 -8.40 -1.82 3.60
C GLY A 545 -8.86 -1.49 5.01
N SER A 546 -9.47 -0.33 5.25
CA SER A 546 -9.98 0.05 6.56
C SER A 546 -11.12 -0.86 7.04
N VAL A 547 -11.85 -1.53 6.14
CA VAL A 547 -12.97 -2.40 6.55
C VAL A 547 -12.53 -3.78 7.06
N LEU A 548 -11.27 -4.18 6.88
CA LEU A 548 -10.82 -5.51 7.26
C LEU A 548 -10.97 -5.75 8.78
N PRO A 549 -11.47 -6.92 9.23
CA PRO A 549 -11.70 -7.16 10.66
C PRO A 549 -10.42 -7.20 11.52
N SER A 550 -9.36 -7.81 11.02
CA SER A 550 -8.05 -7.95 11.68
C SER A 550 -6.92 -7.97 10.64
N ALA A 551 -5.67 -8.10 11.10
CA ALA A 551 -4.51 -8.32 10.24
C ALA A 551 -4.67 -9.58 9.37
N VAL A 552 -4.26 -9.51 8.09
CA VAL A 552 -4.41 -10.63 7.13
C VAL A 552 -3.24 -11.62 7.22
N GLY A 553 -2.08 -11.20 7.71
CA GLY A 553 -0.86 -12.01 7.80
C GLY A 553 -0.11 -12.23 6.47
N VAL A 554 -0.64 -11.74 5.35
CA VAL A 554 -0.01 -11.75 4.01
C VAL A 554 -0.25 -10.40 3.32
N ASN A 555 0.35 -10.16 2.14
CA ASN A 555 0.16 -8.90 1.41
C ASN A 555 -1.34 -8.63 1.14
N PRO A 556 -1.91 -7.50 1.61
CA PRO A 556 -3.36 -7.34 1.72
C PRO A 556 -4.04 -6.94 0.40
N MET A 557 -3.31 -6.65 -0.67
CA MET A 557 -3.88 -6.10 -1.91
C MET A 557 -5.05 -6.95 -2.44
N VAL A 558 -4.83 -8.25 -2.61
CA VAL A 558 -5.85 -9.17 -3.14
C VAL A 558 -7.05 -9.22 -2.20
N THR A 559 -6.82 -9.35 -0.89
CA THR A 559 -7.88 -9.37 0.12
C THR A 559 -8.74 -8.11 0.06
N ILE A 560 -8.11 -6.94 -0.01
CA ILE A 560 -8.80 -5.64 -0.10
C ILE A 560 -9.62 -5.55 -1.39
N GLN A 561 -9.03 -5.89 -2.54
CA GLN A 561 -9.74 -5.87 -3.81
C GLN A 561 -10.91 -6.86 -3.84
N SER A 562 -10.75 -8.05 -3.25
CA SER A 562 -11.81 -9.07 -3.21
C SER A 562 -12.96 -8.66 -2.32
N VAL A 563 -12.68 -8.05 -1.16
CA VAL A 563 -13.72 -7.45 -0.32
C VAL A 563 -14.43 -6.33 -1.08
N ALA A 564 -13.66 -5.41 -1.70
CA ALA A 564 -14.24 -4.33 -2.48
C ALA A 564 -15.11 -4.82 -3.64
N TYR A 565 -14.74 -5.93 -4.30
CA TYR A 565 -15.54 -6.56 -5.35
C TYR A 565 -16.90 -7.02 -4.83
N CYS A 566 -16.94 -7.74 -3.70
CA CYS A 566 -18.19 -8.16 -3.06
C CYS A 566 -19.04 -6.95 -2.64
N LEU A 567 -18.43 -5.94 -2.00
CA LEU A 567 -19.13 -4.75 -1.55
C LEU A 567 -19.72 -3.95 -2.72
N ALA A 568 -18.92 -3.72 -3.77
CA ALA A 568 -19.36 -3.00 -4.97
C ALA A 568 -20.50 -3.72 -5.68
N THR A 569 -20.44 -5.06 -5.76
CA THR A 569 -21.54 -5.87 -6.32
C THR A 569 -22.83 -5.67 -5.54
N GLY A 570 -22.77 -5.73 -4.20
CA GLY A 570 -23.92 -5.49 -3.34
C GLY A 570 -24.47 -4.05 -3.42
N ILE A 571 -23.60 -3.05 -3.52
CA ILE A 571 -23.98 -1.64 -3.73
C ILE A 571 -24.71 -1.49 -5.06
N ALA A 572 -24.18 -2.04 -6.14
CA ALA A 572 -24.79 -1.97 -7.47
C ALA A 572 -26.18 -2.62 -7.49
N GLU A 573 -26.36 -3.77 -6.82
CA GLU A 573 -27.67 -4.39 -6.67
C GLU A 573 -28.66 -3.55 -5.85
N SER A 574 -28.19 -2.93 -4.76
CA SER A 574 -29.00 -2.04 -3.93
C SER A 574 -29.53 -0.85 -4.73
N LEU A 575 -28.65 -0.20 -5.50
CA LEU A 575 -28.99 0.93 -6.35
C LEU A 575 -29.97 0.55 -7.47
N ARG A 576 -29.82 -0.64 -8.06
CA ARG A 576 -30.78 -1.17 -9.05
C ARG A 576 -32.16 -1.39 -8.42
N ARG A 577 -32.24 -2.00 -7.24
CA ARG A 577 -33.51 -2.21 -6.51
C ARG A 577 -34.19 -0.89 -6.16
N GLY A 578 -33.45 0.10 -5.68
CA GLY A 578 -33.98 1.44 -5.36
C GLY A 578 -34.35 2.30 -6.58
N SER A 579 -34.01 1.88 -7.80
CA SER A 579 -34.40 2.55 -9.05
C SER A 579 -35.66 2.00 -9.72
N VAL A 580 -36.21 0.89 -9.22
CA VAL A 580 -37.52 0.39 -9.63
C VAL A 580 -38.57 1.06 -8.74
N PRO A 581 -39.55 1.81 -9.27
CA PRO A 581 -40.64 2.32 -8.46
C PRO A 581 -41.34 1.13 -7.79
N GLU A 582 -41.48 1.15 -6.46
CA GLU A 582 -42.39 0.24 -5.78
C GLU A 582 -43.77 0.43 -6.44
N LYS A 583 -44.22 -0.60 -7.17
CA LYS A 583 -45.60 -0.63 -7.64
C LYS A 583 -46.47 -0.68 -6.39
N ILE A 584 -47.18 0.43 -6.17
CA ILE A 584 -48.17 0.71 -5.12
C ILE A 584 -49.01 -0.52 -4.80
#